data_AF-A0A7J6QBD6-F1
#
_entry.id   AF-A0A7J6QBD6-F1
#
_cell.length_a   1.000
_cell.length_b   1.000
_cell.length_c   1.000
_cell.angle_alpha   90.00
_cell.angle_beta   90.00
_cell.angle_gamma   90.00
#
_symmetry.space_group_name_H-M   'P 1'
#
loop_
_entity.id
_entity.type
_entity.pdbx_description
1 polymer ?
#
loop_
_entity_poly.entity_id
_entity_poly.type
_entity_poly.pdbx_seq_one_letter_code
_entity_poly.pdbx_strand_id
1 'polypeptide(L)'
;MSDPDLGDLDSSTEPQKWRKRHFIFYKERPLLYRLDGPLWLILHAWLMTSVEIRDDGELEHFVPLVLSGLAHLLLHLMGHWSVAARCLIAFTRLPSYTSEVTHVKVVTSEKSLLCPIQRRNGDQVWIDYQRKKLLLDPKDGTFHRPKYPVDYTLDFYSSSRGLSEEEIAKAEGTYFDNTLNLPVPKFQELLLQHVTAPFFVFQMICGLLWLFDDYWYYSLMTIILLVMLEIMT
;
A
#
# COMPACT_ATOMS: atom_id res chain seq x y z
N MET A 1 42.41 20.37 -29.69
CA MET A 1 41.35 21.36 -29.96
C MET A 1 40.04 20.71 -29.49
N SER A 2 40.00 20.26 -28.24
CA SER A 2 39.57 21.00 -27.03
C SER A 2 38.04 20.97 -26.92
N ASP A 3 37.52 19.89 -26.34
CA ASP A 3 36.13 19.78 -25.91
C ASP A 3 35.81 20.88 -24.86
N PRO A 4 34.76 21.69 -25.06
CA PRO A 4 34.27 22.61 -24.05
C PRO A 4 33.15 21.97 -23.22
N ASP A 5 33.08 22.37 -21.95
CA ASP A 5 32.00 22.09 -20.97
C ASP A 5 31.94 20.70 -20.33
N LEU A 6 33.01 20.34 -19.64
CA LEU A 6 32.89 19.60 -18.38
C LEU A 6 32.64 20.62 -17.25
N GLY A 7 31.41 21.12 -17.16
CA GLY A 7 30.97 22.01 -16.09
C GLY A 7 30.76 21.23 -14.79
N ASP A 8 31.42 21.72 -13.74
CA ASP A 8 31.39 21.25 -12.36
C ASP A 8 29.99 20.82 -11.88
N LEU A 9 29.78 19.51 -11.72
CA LEU A 9 28.71 18.97 -10.89
C LEU A 9 29.14 19.06 -9.43
N ASP A 10 28.97 20.26 -8.89
CA ASP A 10 29.10 20.58 -7.48
C ASP A 10 28.21 19.65 -6.63
N SER A 11 28.86 18.68 -5.96
CA SER A 11 28.24 17.70 -5.05
C SER A 11 27.64 18.33 -3.79
N SER A 12 27.70 19.65 -3.64
CA SER A 12 27.09 20.39 -2.53
C SER A 12 25.65 20.87 -2.80
N THR A 13 25.06 20.55 -3.96
CA THR A 13 23.70 20.97 -4.34
C THR A 13 22.72 19.82 -4.58
N GLU A 14 22.71 18.77 -3.75
CA GLU A 14 21.48 17.97 -3.64
C GLU A 14 20.39 18.84 -2.98
N PRO A 15 19.24 19.09 -3.63
CA PRO A 15 18.25 19.98 -3.07
C PRO A 15 17.70 19.39 -1.76
N GLN A 16 17.66 20.21 -0.71
CA GLN A 16 17.01 20.01 0.60
C GLN A 16 15.53 19.52 0.53
N LYS A 17 15.00 19.27 -0.67
CA LYS A 17 13.64 18.83 -1.00
C LYS A 17 13.28 17.44 -0.46
N TRP A 18 14.27 16.59 -0.16
CA TRP A 18 14.05 15.23 0.37
C TRP A 18 13.83 15.18 1.88
N ARG A 19 13.99 16.31 2.59
CA ARG A 19 14.30 16.32 4.03
C ARG A 19 13.11 16.28 4.98
N LYS A 20 11.86 16.22 4.51
CA LYS A 20 10.68 16.09 5.39
C LYS A 20 9.86 14.85 5.08
N ARG A 21 10.51 13.69 5.12
CA ARG A 21 9.79 12.41 5.22
C ARG A 21 9.51 12.15 6.68
N HIS A 22 8.24 12.04 7.03
CA HIS A 22 7.83 11.64 8.37
C HIS A 22 7.49 10.15 8.35
N PHE A 23 8.08 9.40 9.27
CA PHE A 23 7.82 7.98 9.43
C PHE A 23 6.87 7.79 10.61
N ILE A 24 5.75 7.10 10.36
CA ILE A 24 4.79 6.75 11.40
C ILE A 24 4.71 5.23 11.47
N PHE A 25 4.90 4.69 12.67
CA PHE A 25 4.93 3.26 12.91
C PHE A 25 3.53 2.72 13.19
N TYR A 26 3.23 1.54 12.62
CA TYR A 26 1.96 0.87 12.76
C TYR A 26 2.15 -0.62 13.08
N LYS A 27 1.30 -1.12 13.97
CA LYS A 27 1.10 -2.55 14.24
C LYS A 27 -0.21 -2.98 13.60
N GLU A 28 -0.17 -4.06 12.83
CA GLU A 28 -1.37 -4.66 12.24
C GLU A 28 -2.25 -5.25 13.33
N ARG A 29 -3.55 -4.97 13.28
CA ARG A 29 -4.52 -5.52 14.23
C ARG A 29 -4.81 -6.98 13.86
N PRO A 30 -5.02 -7.86 14.85
CA PRO A 30 -5.53 -9.20 14.59
C PRO A 30 -6.87 -9.10 13.84
N LEU A 31 -7.19 -10.10 13.02
CA LEU A 31 -8.44 -10.14 12.25
C LEU A 31 -9.68 -9.91 13.12
N LEU A 32 -9.65 -10.34 14.38
CA LEU A 32 -10.74 -10.18 15.34
C LEU A 32 -10.99 -8.72 15.77
N TYR A 33 -9.97 -7.86 15.75
CA TYR A 33 -10.07 -6.46 16.20
C TYR A 33 -10.06 -5.46 15.04
N ARG A 34 -10.21 -5.96 13.82
CA ARG A 34 -10.34 -5.15 12.62
C ARG A 34 -11.77 -4.60 12.50
N LEU A 35 -11.87 -3.33 12.15
CA LEU A 35 -13.18 -2.66 11.99
C LEU A 35 -13.97 -3.22 10.80
N ASP A 36 -13.29 -3.81 9.82
CA ASP A 36 -13.90 -4.47 8.66
C ASP A 36 -14.16 -5.98 8.85
N GLY A 37 -13.91 -6.51 10.07
CA GLY A 37 -13.98 -7.95 10.36
C GLY A 37 -15.24 -8.38 11.13
N PRO A 38 -15.12 -8.98 12.32
CA PRO A 38 -16.19 -9.75 12.96
C PRO A 38 -17.39 -8.92 13.41
N LEU A 39 -17.24 -7.61 13.65
CA LEU A 39 -18.36 -6.73 14.00
C LEU A 39 -19.42 -6.73 12.90
N TRP A 40 -19.00 -6.74 11.63
CA TRP A 40 -19.92 -6.85 10.51
C TRP A 40 -20.55 -8.23 10.42
N LEU A 41 -19.81 -9.31 10.65
CA LEU A 41 -20.39 -10.66 10.63
C LEU A 41 -21.48 -10.83 11.69
N ILE A 42 -21.24 -10.32 12.90
CA ILE A 42 -22.22 -10.34 13.98
C ILE A 42 -23.45 -9.49 13.60
N LEU A 43 -23.24 -8.30 13.04
CA LEU A 43 -24.33 -7.44 12.58
C LEU A 43 -25.19 -8.11 11.50
N HIS A 44 -24.57 -8.71 10.48
CA HIS A 44 -25.28 -9.40 9.41
C HIS A 44 -26.05 -10.61 9.94
N ALA A 45 -25.45 -11.42 10.83
CA ALA A 45 -26.14 -12.55 11.45
C ALA A 45 -27.35 -12.11 12.30
N TRP A 46 -27.21 -11.00 13.04
CA TRP A 46 -28.30 -10.42 13.81
C TRP A 46 -29.42 -9.89 12.89
N LEU A 47 -29.08 -9.19 11.81
CA LEU A 47 -30.06 -8.72 10.83
C LEU A 47 -30.80 -9.89 10.16
N MET A 48 -30.08 -10.95 9.75
CA MET A 48 -30.68 -12.14 9.16
C MET A 48 -31.69 -12.82 10.10
N THR A 49 -31.29 -13.07 11.35
CA THR A 49 -32.20 -13.66 12.35
C THR A 49 -33.38 -12.76 12.66
N SER A 50 -33.20 -11.43 12.65
CA SER A 50 -34.31 -10.48 12.85
C SER A 50 -35.35 -10.50 11.72
N VAL A 51 -34.92 -10.75 10.48
CA VAL A 51 -35.79 -10.92 9.31
C VAL A 51 -36.54 -12.24 9.42
N GLU A 52 -35.85 -13.33 9.73
CA GLU A 52 -36.45 -14.67 9.89
C GLU A 52 -37.52 -14.71 10.99
N ILE A 53 -37.32 -14.00 12.10
CA ILE A 53 -38.28 -13.96 13.22
C ILE A 53 -39.57 -13.21 12.85
N ARG A 54 -39.52 -12.28 11.88
CA ARG A 54 -40.67 -11.42 11.55
C ARG A 54 -41.65 -12.02 10.55
N ASP A 55 -41.24 -13.02 9.77
CA ASP A 55 -42.03 -13.91 8.88
C ASP A 55 -43.34 -13.34 8.28
N ASP A 56 -43.36 -12.05 7.98
CA ASP A 56 -44.47 -11.34 7.35
C ASP A 56 -44.24 -11.19 5.84
N GLY A 57 -43.06 -11.57 5.35
CA GLY A 57 -42.69 -11.53 3.94
C GLY A 57 -42.50 -10.12 3.40
N GLU A 58 -42.51 -9.10 4.26
CA GLU A 58 -42.43 -7.70 3.84
C GLU A 58 -41.01 -7.35 3.38
N LEU A 59 -40.92 -6.79 2.18
CA LEU A 59 -39.65 -6.42 1.54
C LEU A 59 -38.86 -5.39 2.37
N GLU A 60 -39.56 -4.60 3.19
CA GLU A 60 -39.00 -3.55 4.04
C GLU A 60 -37.94 -4.08 5.02
N HIS A 61 -38.07 -5.33 5.49
CA HIS A 61 -37.12 -5.91 6.45
C HIS A 61 -35.77 -6.27 5.81
N PHE A 62 -35.71 -6.40 4.48
CA PHE A 62 -34.45 -6.63 3.76
C PHE A 62 -33.66 -5.34 3.53
N VAL A 63 -34.29 -4.17 3.62
CA VAL A 63 -33.62 -2.88 3.37
C VAL A 63 -32.44 -2.64 4.31
N PRO A 64 -32.54 -2.83 5.65
CA PRO A 64 -31.40 -2.69 6.56
C PRO A 64 -30.24 -3.65 6.24
N LEU A 65 -30.55 -4.87 5.78
CA LEU A 65 -29.54 -5.86 5.40
C LEU A 65 -28.76 -5.41 4.16
N VAL A 66 -29.46 -4.93 3.13
CA VAL A 66 -28.86 -4.40 1.90
C VAL A 66 -28.01 -3.17 2.21
N LEU A 67 -28.53 -2.22 3.00
CA LEU A 67 -27.78 -1.03 3.41
C LEU A 67 -26.54 -1.38 4.23
N SER A 68 -26.63 -2.35 5.14
CA SER A 68 -25.48 -2.87 5.89
C SER A 68 -24.42 -3.45 4.95
N GLY A 69 -24.82 -4.28 3.98
CA GLY A 69 -23.90 -4.86 3.00
C GLY A 69 -23.19 -3.79 2.15
N LEU A 70 -23.93 -2.79 1.68
CA LEU A 70 -23.37 -1.65 0.93
C LEU A 70 -22.39 -0.83 1.79
N ALA A 71 -22.71 -0.59 3.05
CA ALA A 71 -21.84 0.12 3.98
C ALA A 71 -20.56 -0.68 4.30
N HIS A 72 -20.66 -2.01 4.44
CA HIS A 72 -19.50 -2.89 4.63
C HIS A 72 -18.58 -2.88 3.41
N LEU A 73 -19.16 -2.98 2.21
CA LEU A 73 -18.42 -2.87 0.95
C LEU A 73 -17.72 -1.52 0.84
N LEU A 74 -18.40 -0.42 1.15
CA LEU A 74 -17.83 0.92 1.12
C LEU A 74 -16.67 1.07 2.11
N LEU A 75 -16.79 0.52 3.33
CA LEU A 75 -15.70 0.53 4.31
C LEU A 75 -14.46 -0.19 3.78
N HIS A 76 -14.65 -1.33 3.12
CA HIS A 76 -13.54 -2.08 2.51
C HIS A 76 -12.87 -1.28 1.38
N LEU A 77 -13.67 -0.68 0.49
CA LEU A 77 -13.18 0.16 -0.60
C LEU A 77 -12.47 1.43 -0.11
N MET A 78 -12.96 2.07 0.94
CA MET A 78 -12.27 3.20 1.57
C MET A 78 -10.88 2.80 2.06
N GLY A 79 -10.73 1.59 2.63
CA GLY A 79 -9.43 1.02 3.00
C GLY A 79 -8.52 0.74 1.81
N HIS A 80 -9.08 0.45 0.64
CA HIS A 80 -8.31 0.29 -0.60
C HIS A 80 -7.85 1.64 -1.17
N TRP A 81 -8.72 2.65 -1.20
CA TRP A 81 -8.45 3.95 -1.82
C TRP A 81 -7.61 4.90 -0.96
N SER A 82 -7.73 4.81 0.36
CA SER A 82 -7.06 5.73 1.28
C SER A 82 -6.17 5.00 2.25
N VAL A 83 -4.87 5.32 2.22
CA VAL A 83 -3.92 4.83 3.22
C VAL A 83 -4.30 5.30 4.63
N ALA A 84 -4.90 6.48 4.77
CA ALA A 84 -5.36 6.95 6.07
C ALA A 84 -6.53 6.11 6.60
N ALA A 85 -7.51 5.80 5.75
CA ALA A 85 -8.62 4.92 6.12
C ALA A 85 -8.12 3.51 6.44
N ARG A 86 -7.21 2.96 5.62
CA ARG A 86 -6.56 1.66 5.87
C ARG A 86 -5.88 1.62 7.23
N CYS A 87 -5.10 2.67 7.56
CA CYS A 87 -4.46 2.81 8.86
C CYS A 87 -5.45 2.86 10.02
N LEU A 88 -6.62 3.47 9.84
CA LEU A 88 -7.66 3.55 10.88
C LEU A 88 -8.36 2.19 11.08
N ILE A 89 -8.67 1.50 9.98
CA ILE A 89 -9.45 0.25 9.95
C ILE A 89 -8.63 -0.93 10.49
N ALA A 90 -7.39 -1.08 10.00
CA ALA A 90 -6.60 -2.30 10.17
C ALA A 90 -5.35 -2.16 11.05
N PHE A 91 -4.98 -0.93 11.45
CA PHE A 91 -3.71 -0.70 12.16
C PHE A 91 -3.87 0.09 13.47
N THR A 92 -2.91 -0.11 14.36
CA THR A 92 -2.75 0.68 15.59
C THR A 92 -1.44 1.44 15.51
N ARG A 93 -1.50 2.75 15.76
CA ARG A 93 -0.31 3.62 15.70
C ARG A 93 0.57 3.38 16.92
N LEU A 94 1.88 3.29 16.68
CA LEU A 94 2.90 3.22 17.72
C LEU A 94 3.73 4.52 17.75
N PRO A 95 4.20 4.96 18.93
CA PRO A 95 4.94 6.21 19.07
C PRO A 95 6.38 6.09 18.54
N SER A 96 7.00 4.93 18.67
CA SER A 96 8.40 4.67 18.33
C SER A 96 8.55 3.30 17.67
N TYR A 97 9.73 3.06 17.09
CA TYR A 97 10.08 1.75 16.56
C TYR A 97 10.19 0.70 17.69
N THR A 98 9.61 -0.48 17.48
CA THR A 98 9.65 -1.63 18.40
C THR A 98 9.60 -2.92 17.58
N SER A 99 10.03 -4.04 18.15
CA SER A 99 9.97 -5.37 17.53
C SER A 99 8.55 -5.81 17.13
N GLU A 100 7.50 -5.14 17.62
CA GLU A 100 6.11 -5.41 17.25
C GLU A 100 5.62 -4.65 16.01
N VAL A 101 6.39 -3.69 15.50
CA VAL A 101 5.99 -2.88 14.34
C VAL A 101 5.99 -3.77 13.10
N THR A 102 4.87 -3.78 12.38
CA THR A 102 4.72 -4.56 11.14
C THR A 102 4.81 -3.66 9.90
N HIS A 103 4.36 -2.41 10.00
CA HIS A 103 4.28 -1.50 8.86
C HIS A 103 4.73 -0.08 9.23
N VAL A 104 5.20 0.65 8.22
CA VAL A 104 5.60 2.07 8.33
C VAL A 104 4.85 2.87 7.29
N LYS A 105 4.17 3.93 7.72
CA LYS A 105 3.62 4.93 6.82
C LYS A 105 4.68 5.99 6.57
N VAL A 106 5.15 6.06 5.33
CA VAL A 106 6.05 7.10 4.85
C VAL A 106 5.19 8.25 4.33
N VAL A 107 5.21 9.36 5.05
CA VAL A 107 4.47 10.58 4.68
C VAL A 107 5.43 11.53 3.95
N THR A 108 5.05 11.90 2.73
CA THR A 108 5.69 12.96 1.95
C THR A 108 4.71 14.10 1.72
N SER A 109 5.18 15.23 1.21
CA SER A 109 4.34 16.40 0.92
C SER A 109 3.18 16.10 -0.04
N GLU A 110 3.34 15.11 -0.93
CA GLU A 110 2.36 14.82 -1.97
C GLU A 110 1.58 13.53 -1.72
N LYS A 111 2.23 12.48 -1.20
CA LYS A 111 1.62 11.14 -1.05
C LYS A 111 2.07 10.46 0.24
N SER A 112 1.18 9.66 0.81
CA SER A 112 1.51 8.73 1.88
C SER A 112 1.47 7.30 1.36
N LEU A 113 2.50 6.51 1.64
CA LEU A 113 2.55 5.09 1.31
C LEU A 113 2.77 4.27 2.58
N LEU A 114 2.07 3.15 2.67
CA LEU A 114 2.25 2.18 3.75
C LEU A 114 3.16 1.06 3.24
N CYS A 115 4.32 0.90 3.86
CA CYS A 115 5.31 -0.11 3.50
C CYS A 115 5.40 -1.17 4.61
N PRO A 116 5.39 -2.47 4.27
CA PRO A 116 5.68 -3.52 5.24
C PRO A 116 7.16 -3.45 5.66
N ILE A 117 7.43 -3.76 6.93
CA ILE A 117 8.79 -3.88 7.45
C ILE A 117 9.34 -5.26 7.09
N GLN A 118 10.55 -5.29 6.53
CA GLN A 118 11.32 -6.50 6.32
C GLN A 118 12.49 -6.56 7.30
N ARG A 119 12.82 -7.77 7.75
CA ARG A 119 13.87 -8.02 8.75
C ARG A 119 14.77 -9.15 8.26
N ARG A 120 16.09 -8.97 8.40
CA ARG A 120 17.10 -9.99 8.12
C ARG A 120 17.92 -10.17 9.39
N ASN A 121 17.94 -11.41 9.90
CA ASN A 121 18.71 -11.83 11.07
C ASN A 121 18.49 -10.99 12.35
N GLY A 122 17.37 -10.27 12.47
CA GLY A 122 17.04 -9.44 13.63
C GLY A 122 17.78 -8.09 13.71
N ASP A 123 18.98 -8.00 13.17
CA ASP A 123 19.82 -6.78 13.21
C ASP A 123 19.49 -5.76 12.12
N GLN A 124 19.14 -6.22 10.91
CA GLN A 124 18.91 -5.32 9.79
C GLN A 124 17.43 -5.23 9.43
N VAL A 125 16.93 -3.99 9.44
CA VAL A 125 15.52 -3.67 9.21
C VAL A 125 15.44 -2.69 8.06
N TRP A 126 14.64 -3.03 7.04
CA TRP A 126 14.45 -2.16 5.88
C TRP A 126 13.00 -2.11 5.43
N ILE A 127 12.71 -1.08 4.64
CA ILE A 127 11.45 -0.93 3.92
C ILE A 127 11.74 -0.71 2.43
N ASP A 128 10.91 -1.29 1.58
CA ASP A 128 10.91 -1.00 0.15
C ASP A 128 9.94 0.17 -0.11
N TYR A 129 10.49 1.37 -0.31
CA TYR A 129 9.73 2.57 -0.62
C TYR A 129 9.99 3.00 -2.06
N GLN A 130 8.97 2.94 -2.93
CA GLN A 130 9.08 3.31 -4.35
C GLN A 130 10.26 2.61 -5.06
N ARG A 131 10.40 1.28 -4.85
CA ARG A 131 11.51 0.46 -5.38
C ARG A 131 12.91 0.86 -4.86
N LYS A 132 12.98 1.63 -3.76
CA LYS A 132 14.22 1.98 -3.09
C LYS A 132 14.23 1.40 -1.68
N LYS A 133 15.31 0.72 -1.33
CA LYS A 133 15.53 0.20 0.02
C LYS A 133 15.92 1.34 0.94
N LEU A 134 15.22 1.45 2.06
CA LEU A 134 15.58 2.36 3.15
C LEU A 134 15.88 1.53 4.40
N LEU A 135 17.06 1.71 4.95
CA LEU A 135 17.54 1.07 6.17
C LEU A 135 17.13 1.89 7.39
N LEU A 136 16.74 1.21 8.47
CA LEU A 136 16.47 1.84 9.76
C LEU A 136 17.79 2.23 10.42
N ASP A 137 17.92 3.50 10.84
CA ASP A 137 18.96 3.91 11.79
C ASP A 137 18.43 3.75 13.22
N PRO A 138 19.03 2.88 14.05
CA PRO A 138 18.59 2.68 15.44
C PRO A 138 18.72 3.93 16.32
N LYS A 139 19.61 4.87 15.97
CA LYS A 139 19.89 6.06 16.78
C LYS A 139 18.78 7.10 16.67
N ASP A 140 18.36 7.37 15.44
CA ASP A 140 17.37 8.39 15.12
C ASP A 140 15.95 7.80 14.99
N GLY A 141 15.83 6.47 14.89
CA GLY A 141 14.57 5.79 14.65
C GLY A 141 13.98 6.12 13.27
N THR A 142 14.81 6.54 12.32
CA THR A 142 14.41 7.00 10.99
C THR A 142 14.98 6.12 9.90
N PHE A 143 14.32 6.12 8.73
CA PHE A 143 14.78 5.34 7.59
C PHE A 143 15.59 6.20 6.61
N HIS A 144 16.77 5.71 6.26
CA HIS A 144 17.71 6.37 5.36
C HIS A 144 18.10 5.47 4.19
N ARG A 145 18.53 6.08 3.09
CA ARG A 145 19.17 5.32 2.01
C ARG A 145 20.52 4.79 2.52
N PRO A 146 20.97 3.60 2.08
CA PRO A 146 22.35 3.19 2.26
C PRO A 146 23.28 4.31 1.76
N LYS A 147 24.27 4.68 2.58
CA LYS A 147 25.26 5.69 2.21
C LYS A 147 26.32 5.02 1.35
N TYR A 148 26.49 5.51 0.13
CA TYR A 148 27.51 4.99 -0.78
C TYR A 148 28.80 5.77 -0.60
N PRO A 149 29.97 5.10 -0.63
CA PRO A 149 31.26 5.74 -0.50
C PRO A 149 31.64 6.41 -1.83
N VAL A 150 31.09 7.61 -2.10
CA VAL A 150 31.36 8.41 -3.31
C VAL A 150 32.20 9.66 -3.03
N ASP A 151 32.30 10.07 -1.76
CA ASP A 151 32.91 11.33 -1.33
C ASP A 151 34.29 11.13 -0.66
N TYR A 152 34.97 10.01 -0.91
CA TYR A 152 36.30 9.78 -0.36
C TYR A 152 37.41 10.41 -1.22
N THR A 153 38.62 10.50 -0.67
CA THR A 153 39.77 11.05 -1.40
C THR A 153 40.17 10.16 -2.57
N LEU A 154 40.76 10.75 -3.61
CA LEU A 154 41.27 9.98 -4.75
C LEU A 154 42.31 8.92 -4.34
N ASP A 155 43.09 9.20 -3.30
CA ASP A 155 44.06 8.26 -2.73
C ASP A 155 43.40 6.98 -2.19
N PHE A 156 42.24 7.12 -1.52
CA PHE A 156 41.45 5.98 -1.06
C PHE A 156 41.02 5.09 -2.24
N TYR A 157 40.51 5.69 -3.32
CA TYR A 157 40.10 4.91 -4.51
C TYR A 157 41.29 4.28 -5.24
N SER A 158 42.41 5.00 -5.36
CA SER A 158 43.64 4.51 -6.02
C SER A 158 44.29 3.33 -5.27
N SER A 159 44.21 3.36 -3.94
CA SER A 159 44.73 2.31 -3.06
C SER A 159 43.84 1.07 -2.95
N SER A 160 42.61 1.11 -3.49
CA SER A 160 41.69 -0.04 -3.43
C SER A 160 42.25 -1.25 -4.21
N ARG A 161 42.13 -2.44 -3.62
CA ARG A 161 42.61 -3.72 -4.19
C ARG A 161 41.51 -4.77 -4.32
N GLY A 162 40.26 -4.37 -4.17
CA GLY A 162 39.10 -5.27 -4.06
C GLY A 162 38.69 -5.52 -2.61
N LEU A 163 37.53 -6.15 -2.44
CA LEU A 163 36.96 -6.49 -1.14
C LEU A 163 37.39 -7.91 -0.74
N SER A 164 37.73 -8.08 0.54
CA SER A 164 37.89 -9.41 1.15
C SER A 164 36.54 -10.12 1.32
N GLU A 165 36.54 -11.43 1.56
CA GLU A 165 35.29 -12.21 1.75
C GLU A 165 34.42 -11.66 2.90
N GLU A 166 35.03 -11.22 4.00
CA GLU A 166 34.31 -10.61 5.11
C GLU A 166 33.68 -9.26 4.73
N GLU A 167 34.39 -8.45 3.94
CA GLU A 167 33.89 -7.17 3.44
C GLU A 167 32.79 -7.36 2.39
N ILE A 168 32.87 -8.40 1.57
CA ILE A 168 31.81 -8.80 0.64
C ILE A 168 30.54 -9.15 1.43
N ALA A 169 30.64 -10.01 2.45
CA ALA A 169 29.49 -10.38 3.27
C ALA A 169 28.85 -9.14 3.96
N LYS A 170 29.67 -8.20 4.42
CA LYS A 170 29.20 -6.93 5.00
C LYS A 170 28.56 -6.02 3.95
N ALA A 171 29.12 -5.96 2.74
CA ALA A 171 28.61 -5.17 1.63
C ALA A 171 27.28 -5.73 1.12
N GLU A 172 27.14 -7.05 0.97
CA GLU A 172 25.89 -7.73 0.61
C GLU A 172 24.79 -7.49 1.65
N GLY A 173 25.16 -7.45 2.94
CA GLY A 173 24.27 -7.01 4.01
C GLY A 173 23.80 -5.56 3.79
N THR A 174 24.73 -4.64 3.56
CA THR A 174 24.44 -3.20 3.54
C THR A 174 23.75 -2.74 2.25
N TYR A 175 24.20 -3.21 1.09
CA TYR A 175 23.82 -2.72 -0.23
C TYR A 175 22.84 -3.63 -0.96
N PHE A 176 22.62 -4.85 -0.46
CA PHE A 176 21.81 -5.87 -1.11
C PHE A 176 22.33 -6.25 -2.50
N ASP A 177 21.67 -7.21 -3.16
CA ASP A 177 22.06 -7.65 -4.49
C ASP A 177 21.80 -6.56 -5.53
N ASN A 178 22.74 -6.41 -6.46
CA ASN A 178 22.58 -5.52 -7.62
C ASN A 178 21.70 -6.16 -8.70
N THR A 179 20.45 -6.46 -8.36
CA THR A 179 19.47 -7.01 -9.29
C THR A 179 18.25 -6.10 -9.38
N LEU A 180 17.90 -5.69 -10.60
CA LEU A 180 16.69 -4.93 -10.86
C LEU A 180 15.57 -5.89 -11.24
N ASN A 181 14.83 -6.37 -10.25
CA ASN A 181 13.64 -7.17 -10.49
C ASN A 181 12.42 -6.26 -10.69
N LEU A 182 11.95 -6.16 -11.93
CA LEU A 182 10.71 -5.48 -12.27
C LEU A 182 9.62 -6.54 -12.47
N PRO A 183 8.77 -6.80 -11.44
CA PRO A 183 7.69 -7.76 -11.61
C PRO A 183 6.71 -7.21 -12.66
N VAL A 184 6.47 -8.00 -13.70
CA VAL A 184 5.42 -7.70 -14.68
C VAL A 184 4.08 -7.95 -13.97
N PRO A 185 3.21 -6.94 -13.85
CA PRO A 185 1.92 -7.12 -13.21
C PRO A 185 1.07 -8.09 -14.01
N LYS A 186 0.27 -8.90 -13.33
CA LYS A 186 -0.65 -9.82 -14.01
C LYS A 186 -1.84 -9.05 -14.57
N PHE A 187 -2.42 -9.52 -15.67
CA PHE A 187 -3.64 -8.93 -16.24
C PHE A 187 -4.75 -8.73 -15.20
N GLN A 188 -4.95 -9.71 -14.31
CA GLN A 188 -5.94 -9.63 -13.24
C GLN A 188 -5.67 -8.49 -12.24
N GLU A 189 -4.40 -8.21 -11.94
CA GLU A 189 -4.02 -7.11 -11.04
C GLU A 189 -4.30 -5.75 -11.68
N LEU A 190 -4.04 -5.63 -12.98
CA LEU A 190 -4.36 -4.44 -13.76
C LEU A 190 -5.88 -4.24 -13.85
N LEU A 191 -6.62 -5.28 -14.21
CA LEU A 191 -8.09 -5.23 -14.26
C LEU A 191 -8.67 -4.85 -12.90
N LEU A 192 -8.13 -5.41 -11.80
CA LEU A 192 -8.59 -5.07 -10.45
C LEU A 192 -8.37 -3.58 -10.12
N GLN A 193 -7.24 -3.00 -10.50
CA GLN A 193 -6.97 -1.56 -10.30
C GLN A 193 -7.99 -0.68 -11.01
N HIS A 194 -8.41 -1.12 -12.20
CA HIS A 194 -9.38 -0.45 -13.04
C HIS A 194 -10.82 -0.58 -12.50
N VAL A 195 -11.29 -1.80 -12.21
CA VAL A 195 -12.65 -2.01 -11.68
C VAL A 195 -12.84 -1.49 -10.26
N THR A 196 -11.75 -1.30 -9.50
CA THR A 196 -11.80 -0.65 -8.19
C THR A 196 -11.72 0.87 -8.28
N ALA A 197 -11.67 1.46 -9.48
CA ALA A 197 -11.77 2.90 -9.62
C ALA A 197 -13.12 3.40 -9.03
N PRO A 198 -13.13 4.49 -8.24
CA PRO A 198 -14.34 4.97 -7.59
C PRO A 198 -15.51 5.21 -8.56
N PHE A 199 -15.22 5.66 -9.77
CA PHE A 199 -16.22 5.87 -10.82
C PHE A 199 -16.83 4.56 -11.29
N PHE A 200 -16.02 3.54 -11.61
CA PHE A 200 -16.48 2.25 -12.07
C PHE A 200 -17.34 1.54 -11.02
N VAL A 201 -16.88 1.54 -9.76
CA VAL A 201 -17.67 0.97 -8.65
C VAL A 201 -19.02 1.65 -8.51
N PHE A 202 -19.06 2.98 -8.59
CA PHE A 202 -20.32 3.72 -8.52
C PHE A 202 -21.26 3.34 -9.66
N GLN A 203 -20.75 3.27 -10.90
CA GLN A 203 -21.52 2.82 -12.06
C GLN A 203 -22.08 1.41 -11.87
N MET A 204 -21.30 0.49 -11.31
CA MET A 204 -21.73 -0.87 -11.02
C MET A 204 -22.83 -0.91 -9.96
N ILE A 205 -22.70 -0.17 -8.86
CA ILE A 205 -23.74 -0.10 -7.81
C ILE A 205 -25.02 0.49 -8.40
N CYS A 206 -24.92 1.57 -9.18
CA CYS A 206 -26.07 2.15 -9.87
C CYS A 206 -26.71 1.13 -10.82
N GLY A 207 -25.94 0.47 -11.69
CA GLY A 207 -26.47 -0.54 -12.61
C GLY A 207 -27.17 -1.70 -11.87
N LEU A 208 -26.62 -2.14 -10.74
CA LEU A 208 -27.22 -3.18 -9.90
C LEU A 208 -28.52 -2.73 -9.23
N LEU A 209 -28.63 -1.46 -8.83
CA LEU A 209 -29.90 -0.90 -8.33
C LEU A 209 -30.99 -0.91 -9.40
N TRP A 210 -30.63 -0.59 -10.65
CA TRP A 210 -31.54 -0.68 -11.80
C TRP A 210 -31.86 -2.13 -12.23
N LEU A 211 -31.09 -3.12 -11.75
CA LEU A 211 -31.40 -4.54 -11.96
C LEU A 211 -32.55 -5.01 -11.07
N PHE A 212 -32.78 -4.34 -9.93
CA PHE A 212 -33.84 -4.67 -8.98
C PHE A 212 -35.22 -4.15 -9.42
N ASP A 213 -35.28 -3.39 -10.51
CA ASP A 213 -36.51 -2.89 -11.12
C ASP A 213 -37.02 -3.86 -12.22
N ASP A 214 -38.24 -3.64 -12.72
CA ASP A 214 -38.94 -4.52 -13.68
C ASP A 214 -38.17 -4.78 -15.00
N TYR A 215 -37.21 -3.91 -15.34
CA TYR A 215 -36.43 -3.95 -16.60
C TYR A 215 -35.04 -4.58 -16.47
N TRP A 216 -34.92 -5.67 -15.70
CA TRP A 216 -33.66 -6.34 -15.38
C TRP A 216 -32.79 -6.73 -16.61
N TYR A 217 -33.41 -7.08 -17.74
CA TYR A 217 -32.68 -7.50 -18.95
C TYR A 217 -31.81 -6.38 -19.55
N TYR A 218 -32.35 -5.15 -19.66
CA TYR A 218 -31.62 -4.02 -20.20
C TYR A 218 -30.49 -3.56 -19.27
N SER A 219 -30.76 -3.58 -17.95
CA SER A 219 -29.77 -3.28 -16.92
C SER A 219 -28.60 -4.28 -16.96
N LEU A 220 -28.88 -5.58 -17.10
CA LEU A 220 -27.86 -6.62 -17.20
C LEU A 220 -26.97 -6.45 -18.45
N MET A 221 -27.57 -6.17 -19.61
CA MET A 221 -26.81 -5.94 -20.85
C MET A 221 -25.89 -4.72 -20.72
N THR A 222 -26.36 -3.67 -20.05
CA THR A 222 -25.56 -2.47 -19.79
C THR A 222 -24.37 -2.76 -18.87
N ILE A 223 -24.57 -3.53 -17.80
CA ILE A 223 -23.49 -3.95 -16.90
C ILE A 223 -22.42 -4.77 -17.65
N ILE A 224 -22.86 -5.72 -18.49
CA ILE A 224 -21.94 -6.54 -19.30
C ILE A 224 -21.12 -5.65 -20.24
N LEU A 225 -21.76 -4.67 -20.90
CA LEU A 225 -21.08 -3.72 -21.76
C LEU A 225 -20.00 -2.93 -21.00
N LEU A 226 -20.29 -2.44 -19.79
CA LEU A 226 -19.32 -1.72 -18.96
C LEU A 226 -18.10 -2.58 -18.63
N VAL A 227 -18.31 -3.85 -18.25
CA VAL A 227 -17.22 -4.78 -17.95
C VAL A 227 -16.39 -5.10 -19.19
N MET A 228 -17.03 -5.31 -20.34
CA MET A 228 -16.34 -5.59 -21.60
C MET A 228 -15.49 -4.39 -22.06
N LEU A 229 -15.99 -3.17 -21.88
CA LEU A 229 -15.23 -1.95 -22.16
C LEU A 229 -13.97 -1.88 -21.30
N GLU A 230 -14.10 -2.12 -19.99
CA GLU A 230 -12.97 -2.05 -19.07
C GLU A 230 -11.93 -3.16 -19.33
N ILE A 231 -12.36 -4.35 -19.78
CA ILE A 231 -11.46 -5.43 -20.18
C ILE A 231 -10.71 -5.12 -21.49
N MET A 232 -11.35 -4.37 -22.39
CA MET A 232 -10.77 -4.01 -23.69
C MET A 232 -9.78 -2.84 -23.62
N THR A 233 -9.90 -1.99 -22.60
CA THR A 233 -9.08 -0.78 -22.43
C THR A 233 -7.74 -1.09 -21.78
#